data_AF-A0A6G3Z676-F1
#
_entry.id   AF-A0A6G3Z676-F1
#
_cell.length_a   1.000
_cell.length_b   1.000
_cell.length_c   1.000
_cell.angle_alpha   90.00
_cell.angle_beta   90.00
_cell.angle_gamma   90.00
#
_symmetry.space_group_name_H-M   'P 1'
#
loop_
_entity.id
_entity.type
_entity.pdbx_description
1 polymer ?
#
loop_
_entity_poly.entity_id
_entity_poly.type
_entity_poly.pdbx_seq_one_letter_code
_entity_poly.pdbx_strand_id
1 'polypeptide(L)'
;MRCRIDSPILLLHAEDVPPYKKGGSVVRNSYFWALRSIADDTRFKQPWAFDESVWIALCRMLLSFAASGYLGDRETLLEFSPNAAIPEVFRTVSTWAAEDTLWE
;
A
#
# COMPACT_ATOMS: atom_id res chain seq x y z
N MET A 1 0.99 3.18 5.32
CA MET A 1 1.56 3.21 3.96
C MET A 1 1.18 4.50 3.28
N ARG A 2 2.10 5.45 3.21
CA ARG A 2 1.94 6.75 2.56
C ARG A 2 1.60 6.52 1.10
N CYS A 3 0.52 7.14 0.65
CA CYS A 3 -0.02 6.94 -0.68
C CYS A 3 -0.58 8.23 -1.29
N ARG A 4 -0.74 8.24 -2.62
CA ARG A 4 -1.41 9.31 -3.37
C ARG A 4 -1.97 8.76 -4.67
N ILE A 5 -2.92 9.47 -5.27
CA ILE A 5 -3.50 9.14 -6.57
C ILE A 5 -2.92 10.10 -7.62
N ASP A 6 -2.42 9.54 -8.71
CA ASP A 6 -1.99 10.25 -9.91
C ASP A 6 -2.72 9.63 -11.12
N SER A 7 -3.92 10.16 -11.40
CA SER A 7 -4.85 9.82 -12.49
C SER A 7 -4.58 8.58 -13.37
N PRO A 8 -5.28 7.44 -13.17
CA PRO A 8 -5.89 6.90 -11.96
C PRO A 8 -4.97 5.85 -11.32
N ILE A 9 -3.71 6.22 -11.05
CA ILE A 9 -2.70 5.33 -10.49
C ILE A 9 -2.56 5.60 -9.00
N LEU A 10 -2.74 4.58 -8.16
CA LEU A 10 -2.35 4.64 -6.76
C LEU A 10 -0.84 4.43 -6.68
N LEU A 11 -0.15 5.39 -6.06
CA LEU A 11 1.27 5.33 -5.77
C LEU A 11 1.46 5.07 -4.28
N LEU A 12 2.24 4.03 -3.94
CA LEU A 12 2.68 3.74 -2.57
C LEU A 12 4.13 4.17 -2.38
N HIS A 13 4.42 4.84 -1.27
CA HIS A 13 5.79 5.25 -0.97
C HIS A 13 6.71 4.03 -0.82
N ALA A 14 7.89 4.10 -1.45
CA ALA A 14 8.80 2.95 -1.59
C ALA A 14 9.26 2.36 -0.25
N GLU A 15 9.38 3.22 0.77
CA GLU A 15 9.84 2.82 2.11
C GLU A 15 8.78 2.11 2.94
N ASP A 16 7.50 2.25 2.58
CA ASP A 16 6.41 1.68 3.36
C ASP A 16 6.00 0.30 2.84
N VAL A 17 6.54 -0.11 1.70
CA VAL A 17 6.42 -1.48 1.20
C VAL A 17 7.44 -2.36 1.91
N PRO A 18 7.03 -3.41 2.64
CA PRO A 18 7.96 -4.27 3.36
C PRO A 18 8.95 -4.95 2.40
N PRO A 19 10.27 -4.90 2.67
CA PRO A 19 11.24 -5.51 1.78
C PRO A 19 11.22 -7.03 1.89
N TYR A 20 11.46 -7.71 0.78
CA TYR A 20 11.77 -9.15 0.80
C TYR A 20 13.04 -9.42 1.62
N LYS A 21 12.98 -10.41 2.51
CA LYS A 21 14.14 -10.85 3.29
C LYS A 21 14.31 -12.37 3.18
N LYS A 22 15.43 -12.82 2.60
CA LYS A 22 15.78 -14.25 2.56
C LYS A 22 15.92 -14.79 3.98
N GLY A 23 15.18 -15.86 4.29
CA GLY A 23 15.09 -16.42 5.66
C GLY A 23 14.29 -15.57 6.66
N GLY A 24 13.60 -14.53 6.18
CA GLY A 24 12.72 -13.70 7.01
C GLY A 24 11.34 -14.31 7.27
N SER A 25 10.43 -13.50 7.82
CA SER A 25 9.04 -13.91 8.09
C SER A 25 8.36 -14.40 6.80
N VAL A 26 7.79 -15.60 6.87
CA VAL A 26 7.00 -16.18 5.77
C VAL A 26 5.86 -15.25 5.40
N VAL A 27 5.14 -14.71 6.38
CA VAL A 27 3.98 -13.84 6.14
C VAL A 27 4.38 -12.53 5.45
N ARG A 28 5.44 -11.85 5.93
CA ARG A 28 5.93 -10.61 5.27
C ARG A 28 6.43 -10.86 3.86
N ASN A 29 7.14 -11.97 3.63
CA ASN A 29 7.61 -12.32 2.29
C ASN A 29 6.43 -12.66 1.36
N SER A 30 5.41 -13.38 1.85
CA SER A 30 4.18 -13.63 1.08
C SER A 30 3.45 -12.34 0.76
N TYR A 31 3.36 -11.41 1.72
CA TYR A 31 2.76 -10.09 1.51
C TYR A 31 3.49 -9.29 0.43
N PHE A 32 4.82 -9.23 0.50
CA PHE A 32 5.65 -8.58 -0.53
C PHE A 32 5.37 -9.14 -1.93
N TRP A 33 5.33 -10.47 -2.07
CA TRP A 33 5.09 -11.09 -3.38
C TRP A 33 3.66 -10.89 -3.87
N ALA A 34 2.67 -10.90 -2.98
CA ALA A 34 1.27 -10.65 -3.33
C ALA A 34 1.06 -9.19 -3.80
N LEU A 35 1.65 -8.21 -3.10
CA LEU A 35 1.70 -6.82 -3.57
C LEU A 35 2.35 -6.73 -4.94
N ARG A 36 3.51 -7.37 -5.11
CA ARG A 36 4.30 -7.25 -6.33
C ARG A 36 3.61 -7.87 -7.54
N SER A 37 2.81 -8.92 -7.36
CA SER A 37 2.15 -9.62 -8.46
C SER A 37 0.99 -8.84 -9.08
N ILE A 38 0.45 -7.84 -8.37
CA ILE A 38 -0.66 -7.00 -8.83
C ILE A 38 -0.22 -5.55 -9.09
N ALA A 39 1.05 -5.20 -8.88
CA ALA A 39 1.58 -3.88 -9.13
C ALA A 39 1.97 -3.71 -10.61
N ASP A 40 1.72 -2.53 -11.16
CA ASP A 40 2.10 -2.16 -12.52
C ASP A 40 3.59 -1.77 -12.61
N ASP A 41 4.12 -1.15 -11.56
CA ASP A 41 5.53 -0.75 -11.46
C ASP A 41 6.05 -0.94 -10.03
N THR A 42 7.23 -1.57 -9.91
CA THR A 42 7.94 -1.80 -8.65
C THR A 42 9.43 -1.49 -8.76
N ARG A 43 9.81 -0.47 -9.55
CA ARG A 43 11.21 -0.05 -9.72
C ARG A 43 11.88 0.24 -8.37
N PHE A 44 13.17 -0.08 -8.29
CA PHE A 44 13.95 0.10 -7.05
C PHE A 44 13.96 1.56 -6.60
N LYS A 45 13.65 1.81 -5.32
CA LYS A 45 13.53 3.15 -4.72
C LYS A 45 12.57 4.09 -5.43
N GLN A 46 11.59 3.54 -6.16
CA GLN A 46 10.50 4.29 -6.75
C GLN A 46 9.18 3.92 -6.07
N PRO A 47 8.19 4.82 -6.07
CA PRO A 47 6.85 4.47 -5.62
C PRO A 47 6.31 3.26 -6.37
N TRP A 48 5.57 2.40 -5.69
CA TRP A 48 4.89 1.28 -6.34
C TRP A 48 3.57 1.76 -6.93
N ALA A 49 3.32 1.42 -8.19
CA ALA A 49 2.15 1.87 -8.94
C ALA A 49 1.09 0.76 -9.04
N PHE A 50 -0.17 1.15 -8.87
CA PHE A 50 -1.33 0.27 -9.03
C PHE A 50 -2.44 1.01 -9.79
N ASP A 51 -2.75 0.52 -10.98
CA ASP A 51 -3.84 0.95 -11.83
C ASP A 51 -5.21 0.65 -11.18
N GLU A 52 -6.21 1.44 -11.55
CA GLU A 52 -7.57 1.27 -11.03
C GLU A 52 -8.13 -0.15 -11.21
N SER A 53 -7.75 -0.85 -12.28
CA SER A 53 -8.19 -2.22 -12.56
C SER A 53 -7.82 -3.23 -11.48
N VAL A 54 -6.80 -2.96 -10.65
CA VAL A 54 -6.35 -3.84 -9.56
C VAL A 54 -6.72 -3.34 -8.16
N TRP A 55 -7.36 -2.18 -8.02
CA TRP A 55 -7.63 -1.56 -6.71
C TRP A 55 -8.49 -2.43 -5.78
N ILE A 56 -9.49 -3.13 -6.32
CA ILE A 56 -10.31 -4.05 -5.53
C ILE A 56 -9.48 -5.21 -4.97
N ALA A 57 -8.54 -5.73 -5.77
CA ALA A 57 -7.64 -6.79 -5.33
C ALA A 57 -6.69 -6.29 -4.23
N LEU A 58 -6.13 -5.09 -4.41
CA LEU A 58 -5.29 -4.43 -3.41
C LEU A 58 -6.04 -4.23 -2.09
N CYS A 59 -7.25 -3.67 -2.12
CA CYS A 59 -8.07 -3.46 -0.91
C CYS A 59 -8.33 -4.77 -0.15
N ARG A 60 -8.77 -5.82 -0.84
CA ARG A 60 -9.03 -7.14 -0.22
C ARG A 60 -7.77 -7.74 0.39
N MET A 61 -6.64 -7.61 -0.29
CA MET A 61 -5.36 -8.08 0.20
C MET A 61 -4.94 -7.33 1.47
N LEU A 62 -4.99 -5.99 1.47
CA LEU A 62 -4.69 -5.16 2.64
C LEU A 62 -5.56 -5.56 3.85
N LEU A 63 -6.87 -5.72 3.66
CA LEU A 63 -7.78 -6.21 4.71
C LEU A 63 -7.38 -7.59 5.23
N SER A 64 -7.10 -8.53 4.32
CA SER A 64 -6.76 -9.91 4.70
C SER A 64 -5.47 -9.97 5.51
N PHE A 65 -4.47 -9.18 5.14
CA PHE A 65 -3.19 -9.15 5.85
C PHE A 65 -3.27 -8.37 7.16
N ALA A 66 -4.03 -7.27 7.22
CA ALA A 66 -4.32 -6.55 8.47
C ALA A 66 -5.00 -7.48 9.50
N ALA A 67 -6.02 -8.23 9.06
CA ALA A 67 -6.75 -9.17 9.92
C ALA A 67 -5.89 -10.34 10.42
N SER A 68 -4.75 -10.62 9.79
CA SER A 68 -3.84 -11.70 10.19
C SER A 68 -3.07 -11.39 11.49
N GLY A 69 -2.94 -10.11 11.87
CA GLY A 69 -2.20 -9.67 13.05
C GLY A 69 -0.67 -9.77 12.95
N TYR A 70 -0.12 -10.15 11.80
CA TYR A 70 1.33 -10.29 11.59
C TYR A 70 2.02 -9.03 11.03
N LEU A 71 1.23 -8.11 10.48
CA LEU A 71 1.70 -6.84 9.93
C LEU A 71 1.07 -5.69 10.72
N GLY A 72 1.81 -4.59 10.87
CA GLY A 72 1.28 -3.38 11.53
C GLY A 72 0.57 -2.46 10.55
N ASP A 73 -0.15 -1.47 11.09
CA ASP A 73 -0.92 -0.49 10.30
C ASP A 73 -0.05 0.24 9.25
N ARG A 74 1.21 0.51 9.56
CA ARG A 74 2.14 1.12 8.59
C ARG A 74 2.33 0.30 7.33
N GLU A 75 2.15 -1.02 7.41
CA GLU A 75 2.31 -1.98 6.31
C GLU A 75 0.98 -2.33 5.62
N THR A 76 -0.19 -2.06 6.24
CA THR A 76 -1.49 -2.54 5.73
C THR A 76 -2.58 -1.48 5.61
N LEU A 77 -2.36 -0.28 6.16
CA LEU A 77 -3.29 0.84 6.09
C LEU A 77 -2.75 1.91 5.13
N LEU A 78 -3.55 2.30 4.15
CA LEU A 78 -3.24 3.39 3.24
C LEU A 78 -3.36 4.72 3.98
N GLU A 79 -2.36 5.57 3.83
CA GLU A 79 -2.30 6.86 4.50
C GLU A 79 -2.29 7.94 3.42
N PHE A 80 -3.41 8.63 3.29
CA PHE A 80 -3.64 9.68 2.31
C PHE A 80 -3.33 11.05 2.92
N SER A 81 -2.98 12.02 2.05
CA SER A 81 -2.91 13.43 2.45
C SER A 81 -4.21 13.87 3.10
N PRO A 82 -4.19 14.70 4.15
CA PRO A 82 -5.39 15.28 4.79
C PRO A 82 -6.37 15.90 3.78
N ASN A 83 -5.86 16.40 2.66
CA ASN A 83 -6.62 17.08 1.63
C ASN A 83 -7.06 16.17 0.47
N ALA A 84 -6.66 14.90 0.47
CA ALA A 84 -6.97 13.96 -0.60
C ALA A 84 -8.37 13.34 -0.43
N ALA A 85 -9.07 13.22 -1.55
CA ALA A 85 -10.29 12.43 -1.63
C ALA A 85 -9.91 10.94 -1.74
N ILE A 86 -10.30 10.15 -0.74
CA ILE A 86 -10.08 8.70 -0.74
C ILE A 86 -11.09 8.04 -1.69
N PRO A 87 -10.66 7.27 -2.70
CA PRO A 87 -11.56 6.52 -3.56
C PRO A 87 -12.44 5.54 -2.77
N GLU A 88 -13.68 5.32 -3.21
CA GLU A 88 -14.66 4.50 -2.49
C GLU A 88 -14.12 3.10 -2.14
N VAL A 89 -13.42 2.49 -3.09
CA VAL A 89 -12.82 1.14 -2.93
C VAL A 89 -11.83 1.05 -1.79
N PHE A 90 -11.20 2.16 -1.39
CA PHE A 90 -10.16 2.19 -0.37
C PHE A 90 -10.65 2.67 1.00
N ARG A 91 -11.90 3.10 1.16
CA ARG A 91 -12.39 3.69 2.44
C ARG A 91 -12.16 2.80 3.66
N THR A 92 -12.26 1.47 3.50
CA THR A 92 -12.12 0.52 4.60
C THR A 92 -10.67 0.22 5.00
N VAL A 93 -9.71 0.59 4.15
CA VAL A 93 -8.27 0.34 4.34
C VAL A 93 -7.45 1.62 4.33
N SER A 94 -8.09 2.76 4.62
CA SER A 94 -7.44 4.05 4.53
C SER A 94 -7.65 4.91 5.76
N THR A 95 -6.68 5.78 6.00
CA THR A 95 -6.73 6.88 6.95
C THR A 95 -6.15 8.13 6.30
N TRP A 96 -6.39 9.27 6.94
CA TRP A 96 -5.65 10.49 6.67
C TRP A 96 -4.41 10.54 7.57
N ALA A 97 -3.33 11.10 7.05
CA ALA A 97 -2.18 11.47 7.86
C ALA A 97 -2.49 12.67 8.75
N ALA A 98 -1.59 12.94 9.69
CA ALA A 98 -1.67 14.13 10.53
C ALA A 98 -1.27 15.42 9.77
N GLU A 99 -0.31 15.33 8.84
CA GLU A 99 0.28 16.47 8.15
C GLU A 99 0.38 16.20 6.64
N ASP A 100 0.45 17.27 5.84
CA ASP A 100 0.51 17.21 4.37
C ASP A 100 1.94 16.98 3.83
N THR A 101 2.86 16.55 4.70
CA THR A 101 4.28 16.28 4.41
C THR A 101 4.54 14.81 4.08
N LEU A 102 3.49 14.03 3.78
CA LEU A 102 3.56 12.58 3.57
C LEU A 102 4.55 12.10 2.50
N TRP A 103 5.01 12.98 1.62
CA TRP A 103 5.82 12.63 0.46
C TRP A 103 7.14 13.40 0.36
N GLU A 104 7.47 14.20 1.37
CA GLU A 104 8.79 14.83 1.55
C GLU A 104 9.78 13.87 2.24
#